data_AF-A0A9P4SC16-F1
#
_entry.id   AF-A0A9P4SC16-F1
#
_cell.length_a   1.000
_cell.length_b   1.000
_cell.length_c   1.000
_cell.angle_alpha   90.00
_cell.angle_beta   90.00
_cell.angle_gamma   90.00
#
_symmetry.space_group_name_H-M   'P 1'
#
loop_
_entity.id
_entity.type
_entity.pdbx_description
1 polymer ?
#
loop_
_entity_poly.entity_id
_entity_poly.type
_entity_poly.pdbx_seq_one_letter_code
_entity_poly.pdbx_strand_id
1 'polypeptide(L)'
;MKGMDPDLAEAPIIKLKQWSDVTFLTYSLMAKAQNNPVNKLRHIFRHNIATLETRETIRRALEQEYQVSQPSAWPGQKFNGEHVEAFNAMMGTPHGSAAAFVAAQHKQQLGLKRVNEVTIFRDSSENRGWHLVFTFEDFGT
;
A
#
# COMPACT_ATOMS: atom_id res chain seq x y z
N MET A 1 31.46 16.26 -1.09
CA MET A 1 30.06 16.58 -0.74
C MET A 1 29.65 17.81 -1.54
N LYS A 2 28.75 17.66 -2.52
CA LYS A 2 28.18 18.81 -3.24
C LYS A 2 27.34 19.58 -2.21
N GLY A 3 27.65 20.86 -2.02
CA GLY A 3 27.00 21.69 -0.99
C GLY A 3 25.48 21.64 -1.10
N MET A 4 24.80 21.66 0.04
CA MET A 4 23.35 21.86 0.12
C MET A 4 23.01 23.09 -0.72
N ASP A 5 22.02 22.96 -1.61
CA ASP A 5 21.50 24.09 -2.36
C ASP A 5 21.08 25.20 -1.37
N PRO A 6 21.62 26.43 -1.47
CA PRO A 6 21.32 27.50 -0.52
C PRO A 6 19.82 27.81 -0.43
N ASP A 7 19.02 27.54 -1.47
CA ASP A 7 17.56 27.68 -1.44
C ASP A 7 16.86 26.67 -0.52
N LEU A 8 17.50 25.54 -0.20
CA LEU A 8 16.96 24.54 0.73
C LEU A 8 17.20 24.91 2.21
N ALA A 9 18.10 25.85 2.48
CA ALA A 9 18.38 26.30 3.85
C ALA A 9 17.30 27.25 4.38
N GLU A 10 16.60 27.97 3.49
CA GLU A 10 15.53 28.93 3.84
C GLU A 10 14.12 28.44 3.51
N ALA A 11 13.98 27.30 2.82
CA ALA A 11 12.66 26.72 2.55
C ALA A 11 11.95 26.40 3.88
N PRO A 12 10.69 26.86 4.09
CA PRO A 12 9.95 26.51 5.29
C PRO A 12 9.84 24.99 5.35
N ILE A 13 10.30 24.39 6.45
CA ILE A 13 10.24 22.94 6.65
C ILE A 13 8.77 22.51 6.55
N ILE A 14 8.41 21.92 5.41
CA ILE A 14 7.08 21.34 5.23
C ILE A 14 7.04 20.15 6.18
N LYS A 15 6.22 20.23 7.23
CA LYS A 15 6.01 19.09 8.12
C LYS A 15 5.39 17.96 7.31
N LEU A 16 6.18 16.95 6.97
CA LEU A 16 5.70 15.66 6.51
C LEU A 16 4.92 15.02 7.67
N LYS A 17 3.60 15.19 7.66
CA LYS A 17 2.73 14.73 8.76
C LYS A 17 2.19 13.34 8.53
N GLN A 18 2.14 12.89 7.27
CA GLN A 18 1.45 11.65 6.90
C GLN A 18 2.39 10.69 6.18
N TRP A 19 2.21 9.40 6.48
CA TRP A 19 2.96 8.32 5.86
C TRP A 19 2.80 8.30 4.33
N SER A 20 1.62 8.68 3.83
CA SER A 20 1.31 8.80 2.40
C SER A 20 2.22 9.79 1.68
N ASP A 21 2.54 10.93 2.29
CA ASP A 21 3.43 11.95 1.71
C ASP A 21 4.85 11.44 1.58
N VAL A 22 5.39 10.85 2.65
CA VAL A 22 6.75 10.29 2.65
C VAL A 22 6.86 9.15 1.62
N THR A 23 5.86 8.29 1.57
CA THR A 23 5.81 7.15 0.64
C THR A 23 5.72 7.63 -0.81
N PHE A 24 4.84 8.60 -1.09
CA PHE A 24 4.71 9.17 -2.42
C PHE A 24 5.99 9.88 -2.86
N LEU A 25 6.60 10.70 -2.00
CA LEU A 25 7.86 11.38 -2.30
C LEU A 25 8.95 10.37 -2.66
N THR A 26 9.11 9.33 -1.84
CA THR A 26 10.08 8.25 -2.08
C THR A 26 9.84 7.59 -3.44
N TYR A 27 8.58 7.21 -3.72
CA TYR A 27 8.21 6.63 -5.01
C TYR A 27 8.47 7.59 -6.19
N SER A 28 8.12 8.87 -6.05
CA SER A 28 8.31 9.86 -7.11
C SER A 28 9.79 10.07 -7.45
N LEU A 29 10.67 10.07 -6.44
CA LEU A 29 12.11 10.17 -6.61
C LEU A 29 12.67 8.93 -7.31
N MET A 30 12.21 7.74 -6.93
CA MET A 30 12.60 6.48 -7.59
C MET A 30 12.12 6.41 -9.04
N ALA A 31 10.87 6.78 -9.30
CA ALA A 31 10.30 6.84 -10.64
C ALA A 31 11.10 7.79 -11.53
N LYS A 32 11.41 9.00 -11.03
CA LYS A 32 12.26 9.97 -11.74
C LYS A 32 13.66 9.43 -12.00
N ALA A 33 14.31 8.82 -11.01
CA ALA A 33 15.65 8.24 -11.16
C ALA A 33 15.70 7.11 -12.21
N GLN A 34 14.58 6.41 -12.42
CA GLN A 34 14.43 5.35 -13.42
C GLN A 34 13.82 5.84 -14.75
N ASN A 35 13.62 7.15 -14.93
CA ASN A 35 12.92 7.72 -16.09
C ASN A 35 11.52 7.12 -16.34
N ASN A 36 10.84 6.73 -15.27
CA ASN A 36 9.50 6.18 -15.28
C ASN A 36 8.45 7.27 -14.94
N PRO A 37 7.31 7.32 -15.65
CA PRO A 37 6.22 8.22 -15.28
C PRO A 37 5.68 7.90 -13.89
N VAL A 38 5.52 8.93 -13.05
CA VAL A 38 5.00 8.81 -11.66
C VAL A 38 3.56 8.27 -11.64
N ASN A 39 2.77 8.51 -12.69
CA ASN A 39 1.40 7.99 -12.76
C ASN A 39 1.31 6.46 -12.99
N LYS A 40 2.43 5.74 -13.09
CA LYS A 40 2.47 4.27 -13.26
C LYS A 40 2.49 3.49 -11.94
N LEU A 41 2.13 4.09 -10.82
CA LEU A 41 1.97 3.36 -9.55
C LEU A 41 0.90 2.28 -9.71
N ARG A 42 1.28 1.01 -9.52
CA ARG A 42 0.38 -0.15 -9.59
C ARG A 42 0.27 -0.93 -8.29
N HIS A 43 1.30 -0.93 -7.45
CA HIS A 43 1.31 -1.73 -6.24
C HIS A 43 1.94 -0.97 -5.07
N ILE A 44 1.38 -1.15 -3.88
CA ILE A 44 2.01 -0.81 -2.60
C ILE A 44 2.17 -2.09 -1.80
N PHE A 45 3.41 -2.41 -1.43
CA PHE A 45 3.75 -3.57 -0.62
C PHE A 45 3.92 -3.19 0.85
N ARG A 46 3.30 -3.95 1.75
CA ARG A 46 3.50 -3.86 3.20
C ARG A 46 4.08 -5.17 3.70
N HIS A 47 5.35 -5.09 4.10
CA HIS A 47 6.10 -6.19 4.66
C HIS A 47 5.82 -6.37 6.15
N ASN A 48 5.69 -7.62 6.58
CA ASN A 48 5.59 -8.07 7.97
C ASN A 48 4.59 -7.27 8.82
N ILE A 49 3.31 -7.46 8.55
CA ILE A 49 2.22 -6.87 9.32
C ILE A 49 2.31 -7.38 10.76
N ALA A 50 2.65 -6.51 11.70
CA ALA A 50 2.74 -6.83 13.13
C ALA A 50 1.51 -6.36 13.94
N THR A 51 0.69 -5.47 13.37
CA THR A 51 -0.50 -4.89 14.00
C THR A 51 -1.53 -5.98 14.29
N LEU A 52 -1.84 -6.21 15.57
CA LEU A 52 -2.74 -7.30 15.99
C LEU A 52 -4.14 -7.13 15.41
N GLU A 53 -4.69 -5.92 15.43
CA GLU A 53 -6.03 -5.65 14.90
C GLU A 53 -6.10 -5.95 13.40
N THR A 54 -5.05 -5.60 12.65
CA THR A 54 -4.98 -5.93 11.22
C THR A 54 -4.88 -7.44 11.01
N ARG A 55 -4.08 -8.16 11.81
CA ARG A 55 -3.99 -9.63 11.73
C ARG A 55 -5.33 -10.30 12.02
N GLU A 56 -6.09 -9.80 12.99
CA GLU A 56 -7.45 -10.31 13.27
C GLU A 56 -8.42 -10.03 12.12
N THR A 57 -8.38 -8.84 11.51
CA THR A 57 -9.15 -8.56 10.30
C THR A 57 -8.80 -9.52 9.16
N ILE A 58 -7.50 -9.74 8.92
CA ILE A 58 -7.00 -10.69 7.91
C ILE A 58 -7.50 -12.10 8.19
N ARG A 59 -7.38 -12.57 9.44
CA ARG A 59 -7.81 -13.92 9.84
C ARG A 59 -9.30 -14.12 9.59
N ARG A 60 -10.14 -13.16 9.98
CA ARG A 60 -11.59 -13.22 9.75
C ARG A 60 -11.93 -13.26 8.26
N ALA A 61 -11.27 -12.43 7.46
CA ALA A 61 -11.44 -12.42 6.00
C ALA A 61 -11.06 -13.77 5.37
N LEU A 62 -9.96 -14.38 5.82
CA LEU A 62 -9.51 -15.70 5.35
C LEU A 62 -10.47 -16.82 5.76
N GLU A 63 -11.00 -16.80 6.97
CA GLU A 63 -11.95 -17.81 7.45
C GLU A 63 -13.27 -17.73 6.68
N GLN A 64 -13.76 -16.51 6.44
CA GLN A 64 -15.01 -16.26 5.71
C GLN A 64 -14.92 -16.71 4.25
N GLU A 65 -13.89 -16.25 3.53
CA GLU A 65 -13.82 -16.42 2.07
C GLU A 65 -13.09 -17.71 1.65
N TYR A 66 -12.12 -18.17 2.44
CA TYR A 66 -11.21 -19.26 2.06
C TYR A 66 -11.20 -20.45 3.04
N GLN A 67 -11.93 -20.38 4.14
CA GLN A 67 -12.00 -21.42 5.19
C GLN A 67 -10.61 -21.82 5.74
N VAL A 68 -9.70 -20.85 5.82
CA VAL A 68 -8.35 -21.00 6.41
C VAL A 68 -8.10 -19.91 7.44
N SER A 69 -7.28 -20.20 8.45
CA SER A 69 -6.95 -19.24 9.53
C SER A 69 -5.63 -18.50 9.33
N GLN A 70 -4.85 -18.86 8.30
CA GLN A 70 -3.57 -18.25 7.98
C GLN A 70 -3.40 -18.11 6.47
N PRO A 71 -2.70 -17.06 6.00
CA PRO A 71 -2.39 -16.93 4.58
C PRO A 71 -1.56 -18.12 4.07
N SER A 72 -1.71 -18.46 2.78
CA SER A 72 -0.77 -19.36 2.12
C SER A 72 0.54 -18.63 1.79
N ALA A 73 1.57 -19.39 1.45
CA ALA A 73 2.76 -18.80 0.84
C ALA A 73 2.38 -18.11 -0.47
N TRP A 74 3.23 -17.20 -0.96
CA TRP A 74 3.04 -16.55 -2.25
C TRP A 74 2.61 -17.57 -3.34
N PRO A 75 1.55 -17.32 -4.13
CA PRO A 75 0.88 -16.03 -4.35
C PRO A 75 -0.22 -15.65 -3.34
N GLY A 76 -0.48 -16.47 -2.32
CA GLY A 76 -1.43 -16.09 -1.27
C GLY A 76 -2.90 -16.13 -1.69
N GLN A 77 -3.70 -15.33 -0.98
CA GLN A 77 -5.13 -15.13 -1.20
C GLN A 77 -5.40 -13.71 -1.68
N LYS A 78 -6.42 -13.55 -2.54
CA LYS A 78 -6.78 -12.27 -3.17
C LYS A 78 -8.17 -11.81 -2.72
N PHE A 79 -8.30 -10.56 -2.35
CA PHE A 79 -9.57 -9.94 -1.98
C PHE A 79 -9.83 -8.77 -2.90
N ASN A 80 -10.98 -8.74 -3.54
CA ASN A 80 -11.35 -7.76 -4.58
C ASN A 80 -12.88 -7.52 -4.54
N GLY A 81 -13.45 -7.00 -5.62
CA GLY A 81 -14.90 -6.75 -5.75
C GLY A 81 -15.81 -7.97 -5.59
N GLU A 82 -15.29 -9.20 -5.67
CA GLU A 82 -16.05 -10.43 -5.40
C GLU A 82 -16.18 -10.70 -3.89
N HIS A 83 -15.28 -10.11 -3.10
CA HIS A 83 -15.15 -10.32 -1.65
C HIS A 83 -15.48 -9.02 -0.89
N VAL A 84 -16.62 -8.39 -1.22
CA VAL A 84 -16.91 -6.99 -0.85
C VAL A 84 -16.69 -6.69 0.63
N GLU A 85 -17.22 -7.53 1.53
CA GLU A 85 -17.09 -7.32 2.97
C GLU A 85 -15.64 -7.45 3.45
N ALA A 86 -14.97 -8.57 3.10
CA ALA A 86 -13.59 -8.83 3.46
C ALA A 86 -12.62 -7.77 2.88
N PHE A 87 -12.85 -7.37 1.62
CA PHE A 87 -12.09 -6.30 0.97
C PHE A 87 -12.28 -4.96 1.67
N ASN A 88 -13.52 -4.56 1.97
CA ASN A 88 -13.79 -3.31 2.67
C ASN A 88 -13.23 -3.31 4.10
N ALA A 89 -13.31 -4.44 4.81
CA ALA A 89 -12.72 -4.59 6.14
C ALA A 89 -11.19 -4.37 6.09
N MET A 90 -10.52 -4.96 5.10
CA MET A 90 -9.09 -4.76 4.85
C MET A 90 -8.74 -3.31 4.52
N MET A 91 -9.57 -2.65 3.71
CA MET A 91 -9.42 -1.21 3.40
C MET A 91 -9.61 -0.32 4.62
N GLY A 92 -10.43 -0.73 5.60
CA GLY A 92 -10.63 -0.04 6.87
C GLY A 92 -9.45 -0.14 7.85
N THR A 93 -8.47 -1.01 7.60
CA THR A 93 -7.27 -1.12 8.45
C THR A 93 -6.36 0.11 8.29
N PRO A 94 -5.44 0.37 9.23
CA PRO A 94 -4.41 1.39 9.05
C PRO A 94 -3.55 1.19 7.79
N HIS A 95 -3.39 -0.04 7.32
CA HIS A 95 -2.62 -0.35 6.09
C HIS A 95 -3.40 -0.03 4.82
N GLY A 96 -4.68 -0.43 4.78
CA GLY A 96 -5.57 -0.15 3.66
C GLY A 96 -5.87 1.34 3.50
N SER A 97 -6.19 2.02 4.59
CA SER A 97 -6.42 3.47 4.59
C SER A 97 -5.18 4.24 4.16
N ALA A 98 -3.99 3.85 4.64
CA ALA A 98 -2.73 4.46 4.21
C ALA A 98 -2.48 4.31 2.71
N ALA A 99 -2.75 3.14 2.13
CA ALA A 99 -2.64 2.92 0.69
C ALA A 99 -3.65 3.79 -0.10
N ALA A 100 -4.89 3.89 0.39
CA ALA A 100 -5.92 4.76 -0.21
C ALA A 100 -5.53 6.25 -0.14
N PHE A 101 -4.95 6.71 0.98
CA PHE A 101 -4.49 8.09 1.12
C PHE A 101 -3.41 8.48 0.12
N VAL A 102 -2.51 7.55 -0.25
CA VAL A 102 -1.52 7.80 -1.31
C VAL A 102 -2.21 8.17 -2.63
N ALA A 103 -3.21 7.39 -3.05
CA ALA A 103 -3.96 7.69 -4.28
C ALA A 103 -4.81 8.96 -4.16
N ALA A 104 -5.47 9.17 -3.02
CA ALA A 104 -6.38 10.30 -2.83
C ALA A 104 -5.65 11.65 -2.74
N GLN A 105 -4.55 11.72 -2.00
CA GLN A 105 -3.82 12.97 -1.75
C GLN A 105 -2.91 13.38 -2.92
N HIS A 106 -2.39 12.40 -3.66
CA HIS A 106 -1.46 12.63 -4.77
C HIS A 106 -2.11 12.39 -6.15
N LYS A 107 -3.43 12.53 -6.23
CA LYS A 107 -4.22 12.31 -7.46
C LYS A 107 -3.82 13.21 -8.63
N GLN A 108 -3.28 14.40 -8.36
CA GLN A 108 -2.82 15.32 -9.41
C GLN A 108 -1.62 14.74 -10.19
N GLN A 109 -0.78 13.98 -9.49
CA GLN A 109 0.43 13.37 -10.04
C GLN A 109 0.18 11.92 -10.49
N LEU A 110 -0.66 11.19 -9.75
CA LEU A 110 -0.95 9.78 -10.01
C LEU A 110 -2.07 9.56 -11.02
N GLY A 111 -2.92 10.57 -11.26
CA GLY A 111 -4.23 10.37 -11.88
C GLY A 111 -5.23 9.77 -10.90
N LEU A 112 -6.45 9.52 -11.38
CA LEU A 112 -7.51 8.97 -10.57
C LEU A 112 -7.32 7.45 -10.45
N LYS A 113 -6.88 6.99 -9.28
CA LYS A 113 -6.65 5.57 -9.00
C LYS A 113 -7.47 5.09 -7.82
N ARG A 114 -7.83 3.80 -7.83
CA ARG A 114 -8.40 3.10 -6.66
C ARG A 114 -7.68 1.78 -6.41
N VAL A 115 -7.69 1.32 -5.17
CA VAL A 115 -7.31 -0.06 -4.86
C VAL A 115 -8.40 -0.98 -5.41
N ASN A 116 -8.04 -2.00 -6.17
CA ASN A 116 -8.97 -2.98 -6.74
C ASN A 116 -8.82 -4.39 -6.15
N GLU A 117 -7.65 -4.69 -5.62
CA GLU A 117 -7.31 -5.99 -5.06
C GLU A 117 -6.33 -5.79 -3.90
N VAL A 118 -6.51 -6.59 -2.85
CA VAL A 118 -5.50 -6.81 -1.82
C VAL A 118 -5.09 -8.28 -1.84
N THR A 119 -3.81 -8.53 -2.07
CA THR A 119 -3.24 -9.88 -1.94
C THR A 119 -2.59 -10.03 -0.57
N ILE A 120 -2.91 -11.12 0.12
CA ILE A 120 -2.34 -11.49 1.42
C ILE A 120 -1.54 -12.76 1.25
N PHE A 121 -0.31 -12.79 1.75
CA PHE A 121 0.50 -14.00 1.76
C PHE A 121 1.41 -14.04 2.98
N ARG A 122 2.00 -15.21 3.24
CA ARG A 122 3.06 -15.38 4.25
C ARG A 122 4.39 -15.78 3.64
N ASP A 123 5.46 -15.56 4.40
CA ASP A 123 6.77 -16.13 4.06
C ASP A 123 6.71 -17.67 3.98
N SER A 124 7.44 -18.22 3.02
CA SER A 124 7.72 -19.66 2.95
C SER A 124 8.77 -20.10 3.98
N SER A 125 9.54 -19.16 4.53
CA SER A 125 10.58 -19.39 5.53
C SER A 125 10.00 -19.46 6.95
N GLU A 126 10.85 -19.86 7.90
CA GLU A 126 10.49 -20.08 9.30
C GLU A 126 9.82 -18.87 9.97
N ASN A 127 10.10 -17.65 9.50
CA ASN A 127 9.63 -16.41 10.13
C ASN A 127 8.14 -16.10 9.90
N ARG A 128 7.43 -16.86 9.04
CA ARG A 128 5.96 -16.82 8.79
C ARG A 128 5.31 -15.43 8.84
N GLY A 129 6.03 -14.37 8.46
CA GLY A 129 5.52 -13.00 8.47
C GLY A 129 4.38 -12.87 7.48
N TRP A 130 3.35 -12.09 7.82
CA TRP A 130 2.21 -11.84 6.93
C TRP A 130 2.45 -10.55 6.16
N HIS A 131 2.10 -10.54 4.88
CA HIS A 131 2.38 -9.44 3.97
C HIS A 131 1.12 -9.06 3.19
N LEU A 132 1.05 -7.79 2.77
CA LEU A 132 -0.05 -7.26 1.96
C LEU A 132 0.50 -6.61 0.69
N VAL A 133 -0.16 -6.84 -0.44
CA VAL A 133 0.01 -6.08 -1.68
C VAL A 133 -1.31 -5.41 -2.00
N PHE A 134 -1.33 -4.09 -2.01
CA PHE A 134 -2.46 -3.30 -2.50
C PHE A 134 -2.24 -3.02 -3.99
N THR A 135 -3.10 -3.54 -4.85
CA THR A 135 -3.05 -3.31 -6.30
C THR A 135 -4.00 -2.19 -6.69
N PHE A 136 -3.50 -1.29 -7.55
CA PHE A 136 -4.22 -0.12 -8.03
C PHE A 136 -4.59 -0.25 -9.50
N GLU A 137 -5.81 0.17 -9.81
CA GLU A 137 -6.26 0.43 -11.17
C GLU A 137 -6.59 1.91 -11.36
N ASP A 138 -6.65 2.31 -12.63
CA ASP A 138 -7.15 3.62 -13.01
C ASP A 138 -8.68 3.60 -12.92
N PHE A 139 -9.27 4.64 -12.33
CA PHE A 139 -10.71 4.72 -12.11
C PHE A 139 -11.34 5.66 -13.12
N GLY A 140 -12.43 5.21 -13.77
CA GLY A 140 -13.20 6.02 -14.73
C GLY A 140 -12.67 6.01 -16.16
N THR A 141 -12.06 4.92 -16.61
CA THR A 141 -11.81 4.63 -18.03
C THR A 141 -13.00 3.93 -18.68
#